data_AF-A0AA39NR86-F1
#
_entry.id   AF-A0AA39NR86-F1
#
_cell.length_a   1.000
_cell.length_b   1.000
_cell.length_c   1.000
_cell.angle_alpha   90.00
_cell.angle_beta   90.00
_cell.angle_gamma   90.00
#
_symmetry.space_group_name_H-M   'P 1'
#
loop_
_entity.id
_entity.type
_entity.pdbx_description
1 polymer ?
#
loop_
_entity_poly.entity_id
_entity_poly.type
_entity_poly.pdbx_seq_one_letter_code
_entity_poly.pdbx_strand_id
1 'polypeptide(L)'
;MEPCPPTEETGLLTPTSTSTLSSQKRRSRPATPLPHLQIWIVLVLQICEPITSQSIYPYINQLVSELDITGGDDRRVGYYAGLIESLFFATEAITVLHWSRFSDTVGRKPVLMIGLVGSAISMLSFGLSRTFWALVISRCVTGLLNGNIGVMKSVMGDLTDPSNRAEGFALMPVVWSFGATMGPLIGGTFARPHERFPEIFSGTFWKQYPYFLPCLVSSFFVFLAFLITLVLFKETVPKHRRRSRSYDSIETQNSLKKRDEPVPLRGLLIFPVLISVANYVTLAFLNIAFNALFPLFLAMPPSIGGLGMPPSTIGYIMGVYGASTGIFQFFFFAKIVRGLGERRVFINGMLAFPFMFTLFPIISFCGGTPWIWVGIGCIVVLSIIMDMAYGAIFMFITASAPSKASLGATNGLSQTTVSIARAIGPALATSLFSLSVERNVLGGYGAYVLFVVLSVVALGLAVKLPMEVWEEDDE
;
A
#
# COMPACT_ATOMS: atom_id res chain seq x y z
N MET A 1 57.84 -76.89 3.03
CA MET A 1 58.49 -75.99 4.00
C MET A 1 57.40 -75.09 4.55
N GLU A 2 56.94 -75.35 5.77
CA GLU A 2 56.33 -74.34 6.65
C GLU A 2 57.44 -73.40 7.17
N PRO A 3 57.18 -72.13 7.61
CA PRO A 3 56.20 -71.81 8.65
C PRO A 3 55.37 -70.51 8.48
N CYS A 4 54.55 -70.28 9.51
CA CYS A 4 53.38 -69.40 9.67
C CYS A 4 53.73 -68.04 10.39
N PRO A 5 52.79 -67.23 10.96
CA PRO A 5 52.36 -65.83 10.64
C PRO A 5 52.74 -64.80 11.77
N PRO A 6 51.99 -63.74 12.22
CA PRO A 6 50.92 -62.84 11.70
C PRO A 6 51.17 -61.31 11.96
N THR A 7 50.28 -60.40 11.50
CA THR A 7 49.70 -59.17 12.17
C THR A 7 49.03 -58.25 11.12
N GLU A 8 47.71 -58.06 11.11
CA GLU A 8 46.83 -57.13 11.88
C GLU A 8 46.74 -55.69 11.33
N GLU A 9 45.47 -55.26 11.10
CA GLU A 9 44.97 -53.89 10.88
C GLU A 9 45.38 -53.18 9.55
N THR A 10 44.56 -52.42 8.82
CA THR A 10 43.32 -51.67 9.11
C THR A 10 42.63 -51.37 7.77
N GLY A 11 41.30 -51.40 7.71
CA GLY A 11 40.54 -51.03 6.52
C GLY A 11 40.65 -49.54 6.19
N LEU A 12 41.08 -49.22 4.96
CA LEU A 12 41.13 -47.85 4.45
C LEU A 12 40.47 -47.78 3.06
N LEU A 13 39.21 -47.34 3.12
CA LEU A 13 38.41 -46.58 2.16
C LEU A 13 38.95 -46.47 0.71
N THR A 14 38.25 -47.13 -0.21
CA THR A 14 38.26 -46.85 -1.66
C THR A 14 37.79 -45.41 -1.94
N PRO A 15 38.43 -44.68 -2.88
CA PRO A 15 38.07 -43.31 -3.18
C PRO A 15 36.77 -43.21 -3.99
N THR A 16 35.95 -42.31 -3.49
CA THR A 16 34.67 -41.77 -3.92
C THR A 16 34.48 -41.70 -5.44
N SER A 17 33.40 -42.33 -5.89
CA SER A 17 32.73 -42.06 -7.15
C SER A 17 32.43 -40.56 -7.26
N THR A 18 33.04 -39.92 -8.25
CA THR A 18 32.73 -38.56 -8.68
C THR A 18 31.29 -38.57 -9.16
N SER A 19 30.37 -38.09 -8.31
CA SER A 19 28.98 -37.93 -8.67
C SER A 19 28.88 -36.88 -9.76
N THR A 20 28.60 -37.34 -10.97
CA THR A 20 27.97 -36.57 -12.03
C THR A 20 26.61 -36.09 -11.51
N LEU A 21 26.59 -35.03 -10.71
CA LEU A 21 25.42 -34.18 -10.50
C LEU A 21 25.23 -33.36 -11.79
N SER A 22 24.87 -34.06 -12.86
CA SER A 22 24.34 -33.46 -14.07
C SER A 22 23.04 -32.76 -13.69
N SER A 23 23.08 -31.43 -13.62
CA SER A 23 22.09 -30.54 -14.25
C SER A 23 20.70 -31.18 -14.44
N GLN A 24 19.99 -31.44 -13.34
CA GLN A 24 18.54 -31.59 -13.43
C GLN A 24 17.99 -30.19 -13.68
N LYS A 25 17.77 -29.89 -14.96
CA LYS A 25 16.85 -28.83 -15.40
C LYS A 25 15.57 -29.00 -14.59
N ARG A 26 15.36 -28.20 -13.54
CA ARG A 26 14.10 -28.14 -12.77
C ARG A 26 12.98 -28.00 -13.81
N ARG A 27 12.20 -29.06 -14.02
CA ARG A 27 10.99 -28.99 -14.85
C ARG A 27 10.13 -27.88 -14.24
N SER A 28 9.84 -26.82 -15.00
CA SER A 28 8.92 -25.77 -14.55
C SER A 28 7.60 -26.43 -14.21
N ARG A 29 7.27 -26.54 -12.91
CA ARG A 29 5.96 -27.02 -12.48
C ARG A 29 4.91 -26.13 -13.15
N PRO A 30 3.84 -26.69 -13.75
CA PRO A 30 2.76 -25.88 -14.30
C PRO A 30 2.19 -25.00 -13.20
N ALA A 31 1.97 -23.72 -13.49
CA ALA A 31 1.51 -22.74 -12.51
C ALA A 31 0.18 -23.21 -11.89
N THR A 32 0.08 -23.15 -10.57
CA THR A 32 -1.16 -23.51 -9.87
C THR A 32 -2.25 -22.51 -10.24
N PRO A 33 -3.47 -22.96 -10.61
CA PRO A 33 -4.56 -22.05 -10.93
C PRO A 33 -4.97 -21.24 -9.70
N LEU A 34 -5.13 -19.93 -9.90
CA LEU A 34 -5.56 -19.03 -8.84
C LEU A 34 -7.03 -19.28 -8.44
N PRO A 35 -7.40 -19.15 -7.15
CA PRO A 35 -8.78 -19.22 -6.70
C PRO A 35 -9.53 -17.93 -7.09
N HIS A 36 -9.92 -17.81 -8.35
CA HIS A 36 -10.45 -16.59 -8.97
C HIS A 36 -11.59 -15.94 -8.17
N LEU A 37 -12.51 -16.72 -7.60
CA LEU A 37 -13.60 -16.19 -6.79
C LEU A 37 -13.10 -15.53 -5.49
N GLN A 38 -12.16 -16.15 -4.77
CA GLN A 38 -11.63 -15.59 -3.52
C GLN A 38 -10.81 -14.33 -3.81
N ILE A 39 -10.00 -14.33 -4.87
CA ILE A 39 -9.24 -13.15 -5.28
C ILE A 39 -10.18 -12.02 -5.67
N TRP A 40 -11.19 -12.28 -6.49
CA TRP A 40 -12.16 -11.25 -6.87
C TRP A 40 -12.84 -10.62 -5.65
N ILE A 41 -13.23 -11.43 -4.66
CA ILE A 41 -13.78 -10.91 -3.40
C ILE A 41 -12.76 -9.98 -2.73
N VAL A 42 -11.52 -10.43 -2.51
CA VAL A 42 -10.46 -9.62 -1.88
C VAL A 42 -10.26 -8.29 -2.61
N LEU A 43 -10.27 -8.31 -3.95
CA LEU A 43 -10.15 -7.10 -4.77
C LEU A 43 -11.33 -6.14 -4.55
N VAL A 44 -12.57 -6.63 -4.48
CA VAL A 44 -13.76 -5.82 -4.17
C VAL A 44 -13.64 -5.17 -2.78
N LEU A 45 -13.22 -5.93 -1.76
CA LEU A 45 -12.97 -5.37 -0.43
C LEU A 45 -11.87 -4.31 -0.48
N GLN A 46 -10.81 -4.57 -1.25
CA GLN A 46 -9.66 -3.68 -1.34
C GLN A 46 -9.99 -2.36 -2.05
N ILE A 47 -10.95 -2.33 -2.98
CA ILE A 47 -11.45 -1.10 -3.63
C ILE A 47 -12.10 -0.14 -2.61
N CYS A 48 -12.75 -0.67 -1.57
CA CYS A 48 -13.52 0.14 -0.61
C CYS A 48 -12.65 1.16 0.12
N GLU A 49 -11.41 0.78 0.41
CA GLU A 49 -10.47 1.54 1.22
C GLU A 49 -9.96 2.84 0.56
N PRO A 50 -9.41 2.80 -0.67
CA PRO A 50 -9.09 4.03 -1.39
C PRO A 50 -10.35 4.86 -1.71
N ILE A 51 -11.53 4.26 -1.92
CA ILE A 51 -12.78 5.04 -2.11
C ILE A 51 -13.10 5.87 -0.86
N THR A 52 -13.13 5.23 0.32
CA THR A 52 -13.49 5.92 1.56
C THR A 52 -12.45 6.98 1.93
N SER A 53 -11.17 6.65 1.85
CA SER A 53 -10.09 7.58 2.19
C SER A 53 -9.98 8.78 1.24
N GLN A 54 -10.09 8.57 -0.07
CA GLN A 54 -9.87 9.62 -1.08
C GLN A 54 -11.13 10.43 -1.39
N SER A 55 -12.32 9.93 -1.06
CA SER A 55 -13.59 10.63 -1.36
C SER A 55 -13.74 12.00 -0.72
N ILE A 56 -12.89 12.34 0.25
CA ILE A 56 -13.02 13.58 1.03
C ILE A 56 -12.16 14.72 0.53
N TYR A 57 -11.09 14.42 -0.22
CA TYR A 57 -10.15 15.41 -0.72
C TYR A 57 -10.80 16.53 -1.56
N PRO A 58 -11.81 16.27 -2.41
CA PRO A 58 -12.45 17.32 -3.20
C PRO A 58 -13.17 18.40 -2.38
N TYR A 59 -13.59 18.08 -1.15
CA TYR A 59 -14.45 18.98 -0.37
C TYR A 59 -13.96 19.26 1.05
N ILE A 60 -12.90 18.59 1.53
CA ILE A 60 -12.43 18.73 2.92
C ILE A 60 -12.05 20.18 3.28
N ASN A 61 -11.37 20.89 2.37
CA ASN A 61 -11.01 22.29 2.59
C ASN A 61 -12.26 23.17 2.71
N GLN A 62 -13.25 22.94 1.85
CA GLN A 62 -14.50 23.69 1.90
C GLN A 62 -15.30 23.39 3.17
N LEU A 63 -15.42 22.11 3.54
CA LEU A 63 -16.06 21.69 4.78
C LEU A 63 -15.40 22.34 6.00
N VAL A 64 -14.07 22.41 6.05
CA VAL A 64 -13.34 23.07 7.14
C VAL A 64 -13.56 24.59 7.15
N SER A 65 -13.63 25.24 5.98
CA SER A 65 -13.89 26.68 5.89
C SER A 65 -15.29 27.09 6.37
N GLU A 66 -16.27 26.19 6.26
CA GLU A 66 -17.65 26.39 6.71
C GLU A 66 -17.85 26.15 8.21
N LEU A 67 -16.82 25.64 8.91
CA LEU A 67 -16.85 25.46 10.36
C LEU A 67 -16.31 26.71 11.07
N ASP A 68 -16.90 27.05 12.22
CA ASP A 68 -16.50 28.19 13.06
C ASP A 68 -15.10 28.09 13.71
N ILE A 69 -14.24 27.17 13.26
CA ILE A 69 -12.93 26.90 13.88
C ILE A 69 -11.80 27.76 13.35
N THR A 70 -11.92 28.27 12.12
CA THR A 70 -10.89 29.11 11.50
C THR A 70 -11.03 30.57 11.90
N GLY A 71 -12.16 30.96 12.51
CA GLY A 71 -12.47 32.35 12.82
C GLY A 71 -12.49 33.26 11.58
N GLY A 72 -12.72 32.69 10.39
CA GLY A 72 -12.64 33.37 9.10
C GLY A 72 -11.23 33.50 8.50
N ASP A 73 -10.21 32.87 9.09
CA ASP A 73 -8.85 32.85 8.55
C ASP A 73 -8.65 31.69 7.54
N ASP A 74 -8.81 32.00 6.25
CA ASP A 74 -8.65 31.05 5.14
C ASP A 74 -7.26 30.39 5.11
N ARG A 75 -6.24 31.01 5.71
CA ARG A 75 -4.88 30.44 5.77
C ARG A 75 -4.80 29.21 6.66
N ARG A 76 -5.72 29.06 7.62
CA ARG A 76 -5.75 27.93 8.56
C ARG A 76 -6.54 26.73 8.04
N VAL A 77 -7.35 26.91 7.00
CA VAL A 77 -8.19 25.84 6.42
C VAL A 77 -7.34 24.64 6.02
N GLY A 78 -6.25 24.89 5.28
CA GLY A 78 -5.34 23.82 4.85
C GLY A 78 -4.65 23.09 6.01
N TYR A 79 -4.36 23.79 7.11
CA TYR A 79 -3.78 23.17 8.32
C TYR A 79 -4.74 22.18 8.96
N TYR A 80 -6.00 22.57 9.16
CA TYR A 80 -7.02 21.71 9.78
C TYR A 80 -7.46 20.57 8.85
N ALA A 81 -7.53 20.80 7.53
CA ALA A 81 -7.76 19.75 6.55
C ALA A 81 -6.63 18.70 6.57
N GLY A 82 -5.37 19.15 6.53
CA GLY A 82 -4.20 18.27 6.63
C GLY A 82 -4.14 17.52 7.96
N LEU A 83 -4.58 18.13 9.07
CA LEU A 83 -4.69 17.46 10.37
C LEU A 83 -5.70 16.31 10.35
N ILE A 84 -6.88 16.52 9.76
CA ILE A 84 -7.92 15.50 9.58
C ILE A 84 -7.37 14.30 8.77
N GLU A 85 -6.63 14.57 7.70
CA GLU A 85 -6.03 13.52 6.86
C GLU A 85 -4.90 12.77 7.59
N SER A 86 -4.06 13.49 8.32
CA SER A 86 -2.93 12.90 9.06
C SER A 86 -3.39 12.01 10.22
N LEU A 87 -4.48 12.39 10.90
CA LEU A 87 -5.04 11.64 12.02
C LEU A 87 -5.49 10.24 11.62
N PHE A 88 -6.00 10.06 10.41
CA PHE A 88 -6.36 8.75 9.89
C PHE A 88 -5.14 7.80 9.84
N PHE A 89 -4.03 8.24 9.25
CA PHE A 89 -2.81 7.43 9.19
C PHE A 89 -2.16 7.24 10.56
N ALA A 90 -2.25 8.26 11.44
CA ALA A 90 -1.72 8.18 12.79
C ALA A 90 -2.44 7.13 13.64
N THR A 91 -3.78 7.05 13.57
CA THR A 91 -4.53 6.02 14.31
C THR A 91 -4.44 4.64 13.66
N GLU A 92 -4.34 4.57 12.33
CA GLU A 92 -4.03 3.32 11.60
C GLU A 92 -2.69 2.75 12.09
N ALA A 93 -1.64 3.57 12.19
CA ALA A 93 -0.31 3.13 12.61
C ALA A 93 -0.33 2.41 13.97
N ILE A 94 -1.15 2.90 14.91
CA ILE A 94 -1.26 2.35 16.27
C ILE A 94 -1.96 0.96 16.24
N THR A 95 -2.95 0.78 15.37
CA THR A 95 -3.88 -0.37 15.45
C THR A 95 -3.64 -1.43 14.39
N VAL A 96 -3.05 -1.10 13.24
CA VAL A 96 -2.95 -2.04 12.10
C VAL A 96 -2.14 -3.29 12.41
N LEU A 97 -1.06 -3.18 13.19
CA LEU A 97 -0.31 -4.34 13.68
C LEU A 97 -1.17 -5.24 14.58
N HIS A 98 -1.98 -4.64 15.47
CA HIS A 98 -2.84 -5.38 16.37
C HIS A 98 -3.91 -6.16 15.60
N TRP A 99 -4.58 -5.52 14.64
CA TRP A 99 -5.56 -6.18 13.78
C TRP A 99 -4.95 -7.25 12.90
N SER A 100 -3.77 -7.00 12.33
CA SER A 100 -3.12 -7.97 11.44
C SER A 100 -2.68 -9.22 12.22
N ARG A 101 -2.15 -9.06 13.44
CA ARG A 101 -1.84 -10.21 14.33
C ARG A 101 -3.08 -10.91 14.83
N PHE A 102 -4.11 -10.17 15.20
CA PHE A 102 -5.37 -10.75 15.63
C PHE A 102 -6.00 -11.61 14.53
N SER A 103 -5.78 -11.23 13.26
CA SER A 103 -6.23 -12.02 12.12
C SER A 103 -5.44 -13.32 11.89
N ASP A 104 -4.20 -13.43 12.39
CA ASP A 104 -3.43 -14.69 12.35
C ASP A 104 -4.02 -15.75 13.29
N THR A 105 -4.60 -15.33 14.42
CA THR A 105 -5.09 -16.26 15.45
C THR A 105 -6.59 -16.54 15.35
N VAL A 106 -7.40 -15.51 15.05
CA VAL A 106 -8.87 -15.64 14.97
C VAL A 106 -9.35 -16.01 13.57
N GLY A 107 -8.54 -15.71 12.55
CA GLY A 107 -8.88 -15.83 11.13
C GLY A 107 -9.02 -14.47 10.45
N ARG A 108 -8.89 -14.46 9.11
CA ARG A 108 -8.92 -13.24 8.30
C ARG A 108 -10.33 -12.69 8.16
N LYS A 109 -11.35 -13.56 8.02
CA LYS A 109 -12.72 -13.14 7.72
C LYS A 109 -13.34 -12.26 8.81
N PRO A 110 -13.29 -12.62 10.11
CA PRO A 110 -13.90 -11.79 11.16
C PRO A 110 -13.27 -10.40 11.25
N VAL A 111 -11.95 -10.30 11.08
CA VAL A 111 -11.22 -9.02 11.16
C VAL A 111 -11.60 -8.11 10.00
N LEU A 112 -11.62 -8.64 8.77
CA LEU A 112 -12.05 -7.86 7.59
C LEU A 112 -13.48 -7.34 7.75
N MET A 113 -14.39 -8.15 8.28
CA MET A 113 -15.78 -7.75 8.50
C MET A 113 -15.91 -6.62 9.53
N ILE A 114 -15.18 -6.67 10.64
CA ILE A 114 -15.17 -5.60 11.65
C ILE A 114 -14.65 -4.30 11.03
N GLY A 115 -13.57 -4.36 10.24
CA GLY A 115 -13.01 -3.18 9.59
C GLY A 115 -13.95 -2.54 8.56
N LEU A 116 -14.69 -3.36 7.79
CA LEU A 116 -15.69 -2.86 6.85
C LEU A 116 -16.85 -2.16 7.56
N VAL A 117 -17.40 -2.76 8.62
CA VAL A 117 -18.48 -2.15 9.41
C VAL A 117 -18.00 -0.83 10.05
N GLY A 118 -16.79 -0.85 10.62
CA GLY A 118 -16.16 0.34 11.19
C GLY A 118 -16.01 1.47 10.18
N SER A 119 -15.53 1.16 8.97
CA SER A 119 -15.36 2.12 7.89
C SER A 119 -16.69 2.71 7.41
N ALA A 120 -17.73 1.88 7.28
CA ALA A 120 -19.08 2.32 6.90
C ALA A 120 -19.69 3.28 7.94
N ILE A 121 -19.72 2.86 9.21
CA ILE A 121 -20.27 3.68 10.31
C ILE A 121 -19.52 5.01 10.40
N SER A 122 -18.20 4.95 10.30
CA SER A 122 -17.36 6.13 10.40
C SER A 122 -17.58 7.12 9.25
N MET A 123 -17.74 6.62 8.02
CA MET A 123 -18.05 7.45 6.87
C MET A 123 -19.40 8.14 7.01
N LEU A 124 -20.43 7.41 7.46
CA LEU A 124 -21.75 8.00 7.75
C LEU A 124 -21.66 9.07 8.84
N SER A 125 -20.91 8.80 9.91
CA SER A 125 -20.67 9.75 11.00
C SER A 125 -19.94 11.01 10.51
N PHE A 126 -18.96 10.86 9.63
CA PHE A 126 -18.24 11.99 9.02
C PHE A 126 -19.18 12.87 8.20
N GLY A 127 -20.04 12.29 7.37
CA GLY A 127 -21.03 13.04 6.57
C GLY A 127 -22.11 13.76 7.39
N LEU A 128 -22.40 13.29 8.61
CA LEU A 128 -23.34 13.91 9.55
C LEU A 128 -22.68 14.91 10.51
N SER A 129 -21.37 15.11 10.42
CA SER A 129 -20.64 15.94 11.35
C SER A 129 -20.77 17.43 11.02
N ARG A 130 -21.06 18.25 12.04
CA ARG A 130 -21.16 19.72 11.96
C ARG A 130 -20.16 20.46 12.84
N THR A 131 -19.28 19.72 13.50
CA THR A 131 -18.24 20.27 14.36
C THR A 131 -16.91 19.64 13.97
N PHE A 132 -15.83 20.40 14.11
CA PHE A 132 -14.49 19.90 13.80
C PHE A 132 -14.13 18.66 14.63
N TRP A 133 -14.51 18.62 15.90
CA TRP A 133 -14.25 17.47 16.76
C TRP A 133 -15.00 16.20 16.33
N ALA A 134 -16.23 16.31 15.81
CA ALA A 134 -16.94 15.16 15.25
C ALA A 134 -16.24 14.61 13.98
N LEU A 135 -15.70 15.50 13.14
CA LEU A 135 -14.87 15.10 12.00
C LEU A 135 -13.57 14.40 12.45
N VAL A 136 -12.90 14.94 13.47
CA VAL A 136 -11.70 14.33 14.05
C VAL A 136 -12.00 12.94 14.61
N ILE A 137 -13.08 12.79 15.40
CA ILE A 137 -13.45 11.51 15.99
C ILE A 137 -13.77 10.48 14.90
N SER A 138 -14.58 10.83 13.91
CA SER A 138 -14.88 9.92 12.79
C SER A 138 -13.60 9.54 12.02
N ARG A 139 -12.68 10.47 11.77
CA ARG A 139 -11.39 10.13 11.13
C ARG A 139 -10.56 9.16 11.94
N CYS A 140 -10.45 9.41 13.23
CA CYS A 140 -9.76 8.52 14.16
C CYS A 140 -10.40 7.13 14.17
N VAL A 141 -11.73 7.03 14.29
CA VAL A 141 -12.46 5.75 14.27
C VAL A 141 -12.22 4.98 12.97
N THR A 142 -12.21 5.67 11.83
CA THR A 142 -11.88 5.06 10.54
C THR A 142 -10.50 4.42 10.60
N GLY A 143 -9.47 5.18 10.99
CA GLY A 143 -8.09 4.66 11.06
C GLY A 143 -7.91 3.56 12.10
N LEU A 144 -8.56 3.66 13.28
CA LEU A 144 -8.51 2.65 14.35
C LEU A 144 -9.11 1.30 13.92
N LEU A 145 -10.13 1.33 13.07
CA LEU A 145 -10.81 0.12 12.58
C LEU A 145 -10.27 -0.34 11.21
N ASN A 146 -9.32 0.40 10.63
CA ASN A 146 -8.76 0.11 9.33
C ASN A 146 -7.52 -0.81 9.39
N GLY A 147 -7.70 -2.03 9.90
CA GLY A 147 -6.69 -3.09 9.81
C GLY A 147 -6.64 -3.76 8.43
N ASN A 148 -7.56 -3.43 7.54
CA ASN A 148 -7.89 -4.23 6.37
C ASN A 148 -6.74 -4.33 5.38
N ILE A 149 -5.95 -3.26 5.17
CA ILE A 149 -4.84 -3.26 4.20
C ILE A 149 -3.81 -4.34 4.54
N GLY A 150 -3.41 -4.45 5.81
CA GLY A 150 -2.45 -5.47 6.26
C GLY A 150 -3.02 -6.89 6.16
N VAL A 151 -4.29 -7.06 6.54
CA VAL A 151 -4.98 -8.36 6.49
C VAL A 151 -5.17 -8.83 5.05
N MET A 152 -5.56 -7.95 4.12
CA MET A 152 -5.76 -8.29 2.70
C MET A 152 -4.46 -8.72 2.01
N LYS A 153 -3.32 -8.08 2.34
CA LYS A 153 -2.00 -8.55 1.86
C LYS A 153 -1.69 -9.97 2.35
N SER A 154 -2.07 -10.26 3.59
CA SER A 154 -1.90 -11.59 4.19
C SER A 154 -2.81 -12.62 3.52
N VAL A 155 -4.07 -12.26 3.25
CA VAL A 155 -5.00 -13.09 2.47
C VAL A 155 -4.46 -13.36 1.06
N MET A 156 -3.90 -12.35 0.39
CA MET A 156 -3.28 -12.54 -0.92
C MET A 156 -2.11 -13.52 -0.83
N GLY A 157 -1.28 -13.42 0.21
CA GLY A 157 -0.23 -14.39 0.51
C GLY A 157 -0.77 -15.80 0.78
N ASP A 158 -1.88 -15.93 1.50
CA ASP A 158 -2.52 -17.22 1.79
C ASP A 158 -3.13 -17.88 0.52
N LEU A 159 -3.60 -17.07 -0.44
CA LEU A 159 -4.25 -17.53 -1.68
C LEU A 159 -3.30 -17.76 -2.85
N THR A 160 -2.04 -17.35 -2.72
CA THR A 160 -1.02 -17.45 -3.77
C THR A 160 0.12 -18.36 -3.35
N ASP A 161 0.84 -18.86 -4.35
CA ASP A 161 2.07 -19.62 -4.19
C ASP A 161 3.16 -19.02 -5.10
N PRO A 162 4.45 -19.41 -4.93
CA PRO A 162 5.53 -18.83 -5.72
C PRO A 162 5.31 -18.85 -7.25
N SER A 163 4.50 -19.77 -7.79
CA SER A 163 4.24 -19.87 -9.23
C SER A 163 3.24 -18.85 -9.77
N ASN A 164 2.35 -18.30 -8.91
CA ASN A 164 1.26 -17.39 -9.30
C ASN A 164 1.17 -16.10 -8.47
N ARG A 165 2.12 -15.90 -7.55
CA ARG A 165 2.20 -14.73 -6.67
C ARG A 165 2.27 -13.42 -7.46
N ALA A 166 3.03 -13.40 -8.55
CA ALA A 166 3.14 -12.23 -9.42
C ALA A 166 1.77 -11.82 -9.99
N GLU A 167 0.96 -12.79 -10.43
CA GLU A 167 -0.40 -12.56 -10.95
C GLU A 167 -1.35 -12.06 -9.85
N GLY A 168 -1.30 -12.64 -8.65
CA GLY A 168 -2.16 -12.19 -7.54
C GLY A 168 -1.82 -10.78 -7.08
N PHE A 169 -0.54 -10.50 -6.81
CA PHE A 169 -0.09 -9.19 -6.34
C PHE A 169 -0.14 -8.12 -7.44
N ALA A 170 -0.18 -8.48 -8.72
CA ALA A 170 -0.43 -7.54 -9.83
C ALA A 170 -1.74 -6.78 -9.67
N LEU A 171 -2.75 -7.42 -9.08
CA LEU A 171 -4.11 -6.90 -9.01
C LEU A 171 -4.28 -5.90 -7.86
N MET A 172 -3.40 -5.94 -6.85
CA MET A 172 -3.50 -5.06 -5.68
C MET A 172 -3.27 -3.57 -6.04
N PRO A 173 -2.21 -3.19 -6.77
CA PRO A 173 -2.03 -1.80 -7.21
C PRO A 173 -3.13 -1.32 -8.16
N VAL A 174 -3.62 -2.18 -9.08
CA VAL A 174 -4.70 -1.86 -10.02
C VAL A 174 -5.96 -1.42 -9.29
N VAL A 175 -6.36 -2.18 -8.27
CA VAL A 175 -7.51 -1.88 -7.43
C VAL A 175 -7.33 -0.57 -6.67
N TRP A 176 -6.12 -0.32 -6.15
CA TRP A 176 -5.81 0.93 -5.46
C TRP A 176 -6.00 2.13 -6.40
N SER A 177 -5.45 2.08 -7.61
CA SER A 177 -5.60 3.13 -8.63
C SER A 177 -7.07 3.34 -9.02
N PHE A 178 -7.84 2.26 -9.19
CA PHE A 178 -9.26 2.36 -9.49
C PHE A 178 -10.03 3.08 -8.38
N GLY A 179 -9.87 2.65 -7.13
CA GLY A 179 -10.56 3.28 -6.01
C GLY A 179 -10.08 4.71 -5.72
N ALA A 180 -8.79 5.00 -5.93
CA ALA A 180 -8.23 6.35 -5.78
C ALA A 180 -8.71 7.30 -6.87
N THR A 181 -9.14 6.78 -8.03
CA THR A 181 -9.83 7.56 -9.07
C THR A 181 -11.30 7.74 -8.73
N MET A 182 -11.98 6.68 -8.27
CA MET A 182 -13.40 6.71 -7.94
C MET A 182 -13.73 7.55 -6.70
N GLY A 183 -12.86 7.55 -5.68
CA GLY A 183 -13.06 8.32 -4.45
C GLY A 183 -13.31 9.81 -4.74
N PRO A 184 -12.35 10.55 -5.32
CA PRO A 184 -12.53 11.96 -5.64
C PRO A 184 -13.70 12.24 -6.58
N LEU A 185 -14.00 11.33 -7.52
CA LEU A 185 -15.17 11.46 -8.40
C LEU A 185 -16.49 11.40 -7.61
N ILE A 186 -16.62 10.45 -6.68
CA ILE A 186 -17.78 10.36 -5.77
C ILE A 186 -17.85 11.61 -4.91
N GLY A 187 -16.72 12.00 -4.30
CA GLY A 187 -16.61 13.18 -3.44
C GLY A 187 -17.05 14.48 -4.11
N GLY A 188 -16.48 14.79 -5.27
CA GLY A 188 -16.74 16.04 -5.98
C GLY A 188 -18.09 16.10 -6.69
N THR A 189 -18.59 14.96 -7.20
CA THR A 189 -19.87 14.93 -7.93
C THR A 189 -21.06 15.02 -7.00
N PHE A 190 -21.01 14.34 -5.85
CA PHE A 190 -22.14 14.26 -4.93
C PHE A 190 -22.09 15.28 -3.79
N ALA A 191 -21.02 16.07 -3.66
CA ALA A 191 -20.98 17.20 -2.73
C ALA A 191 -22.08 18.24 -3.06
N ARG A 192 -22.68 18.81 -2.02
CA ARG A 192 -23.74 19.83 -2.08
C ARG A 192 -24.89 19.43 -3.01
N PRO A 193 -25.56 18.29 -2.75
CA PRO A 193 -26.58 17.76 -3.66
C PRO A 193 -27.78 18.69 -3.80
N HIS A 194 -28.08 19.49 -2.77
CA HIS A 194 -29.15 20.48 -2.82
C HIS A 194 -28.93 21.54 -3.93
N GLU A 195 -27.68 21.94 -4.15
CA GLU A 195 -27.33 22.97 -5.14
C GLU A 195 -27.15 22.36 -6.53
N ARG A 196 -26.57 21.16 -6.59
CA ARG A 196 -26.22 20.51 -7.85
C ARG A 196 -27.39 19.76 -8.49
N PHE A 197 -28.28 19.21 -7.68
CA PHE A 197 -29.42 18.39 -8.09
C PHE A 197 -30.69 18.83 -7.34
N PRO A 198 -31.13 20.10 -7.49
CA PRO A 198 -32.19 20.70 -6.68
C PRO A 198 -33.55 20.01 -6.83
N GLU A 199 -33.83 19.42 -8.00
CA GLU A 199 -35.09 18.71 -8.27
C GLU A 199 -35.23 17.42 -7.44
N ILE A 200 -34.11 16.75 -7.15
CA ILE A 200 -34.07 15.45 -6.46
C ILE A 200 -33.82 15.65 -4.95
N PHE A 201 -32.98 16.62 -4.58
CA PHE A 201 -32.50 16.82 -3.20
C PHE A 201 -32.94 18.18 -2.63
N SER A 202 -34.22 18.51 -2.73
CA SER A 202 -34.80 19.79 -2.27
C SER A 202 -34.94 19.92 -0.74
N GLY A 203 -34.87 18.82 0.01
CA GLY A 203 -35.09 18.79 1.46
C GLY A 203 -34.08 19.59 2.28
N THR A 204 -34.52 20.12 3.43
CA THR A 204 -33.69 20.91 4.37
C THR A 204 -32.50 20.13 4.94
N PHE A 205 -32.62 18.81 5.03
CA PHE A 205 -31.53 17.92 5.46
C PHE A 205 -30.27 18.10 4.58
N TRP A 206 -30.42 18.21 3.26
CA TRP A 206 -29.30 18.33 2.33
C TRP A 206 -28.62 19.70 2.37
N LYS A 207 -29.34 20.73 2.84
CA LYS A 207 -28.74 22.03 3.18
C LYS A 207 -27.94 21.96 4.47
N GLN A 208 -28.45 21.22 5.46
CA GLN A 208 -27.81 21.07 6.76
C GLN A 208 -26.59 20.14 6.74
N TYR A 209 -26.60 19.14 5.86
CA TYR A 209 -25.53 18.15 5.68
C TYR A 209 -25.09 18.05 4.21
N PRO A 210 -24.43 19.09 3.68
CA PRO A 210 -24.07 19.18 2.26
C PRO A 210 -23.11 18.07 1.79
N TYR A 211 -22.35 17.46 2.71
CA TYR A 211 -21.38 16.41 2.40
C TYR A 211 -21.83 15.00 2.82
N PHE A 212 -23.10 14.82 3.21
CA PHE A 212 -23.59 13.50 3.60
C PHE A 212 -23.75 12.55 2.41
N LEU A 213 -24.21 13.03 1.25
CA LEU A 213 -24.42 12.19 0.07
C LEU A 213 -23.14 11.46 -0.43
N PRO A 214 -21.97 12.12 -0.60
CA PRO A 214 -20.76 11.42 -1.02
C PRO A 214 -20.34 10.36 0.02
N CYS A 215 -20.51 10.66 1.31
CA CYS A 215 -20.25 9.70 2.39
C CYS A 215 -21.22 8.51 2.37
N LEU A 216 -22.50 8.75 2.09
CA LEU A 216 -23.52 7.71 1.96
C LEU A 216 -23.22 6.78 0.80
N VAL A 217 -22.83 7.32 -0.36
CA VAL A 217 -22.45 6.54 -1.54
C VAL A 217 -21.21 5.68 -1.25
N SER A 218 -20.16 6.26 -0.67
CA SER A 218 -18.97 5.50 -0.25
C SER A 218 -19.32 4.40 0.76
N SER A 219 -20.14 4.70 1.77
CA SER A 219 -20.59 3.71 2.75
C SER A 219 -21.44 2.60 2.14
N PHE A 220 -22.22 2.90 1.10
CA PHE A 220 -23.01 1.89 0.40
C PHE A 220 -22.13 0.87 -0.32
N PHE A 221 -21.05 1.30 -0.97
CA PHE A 221 -20.05 0.39 -1.56
C PHE A 221 -19.40 -0.50 -0.49
N VAL A 222 -19.01 0.07 0.65
CA VAL A 222 -18.44 -0.68 1.77
C VAL A 222 -19.44 -1.70 2.31
N PHE A 223 -20.72 -1.33 2.44
CA PHE A 223 -21.77 -2.23 2.89
C PHE A 223 -22.01 -3.38 1.90
N LEU A 224 -22.00 -3.11 0.60
CA LEU A 224 -22.11 -4.15 -0.42
C LEU A 224 -20.91 -5.11 -0.35
N ALA A 225 -19.68 -4.59 -0.19
CA ALA A 225 -18.50 -5.42 0.02
C ALA A 225 -18.59 -6.25 1.31
N PHE A 226 -19.15 -5.70 2.39
CA PHE A 226 -19.43 -6.43 3.62
C PHE A 226 -20.38 -7.61 3.37
N LEU A 227 -21.49 -7.41 2.65
CA LEU A 227 -22.43 -8.49 2.31
C LEU A 227 -21.77 -9.58 1.46
N ILE A 228 -20.99 -9.18 0.45
CA ILE A 228 -20.22 -10.10 -0.40
C ILE A 228 -19.24 -10.92 0.45
N THR A 229 -18.53 -10.26 1.38
CA THR A 229 -17.59 -10.92 2.30
C THR A 229 -18.31 -11.91 3.22
N LEU A 230 -19.43 -11.48 3.80
CA LEU A 230 -20.20 -12.26 4.74
C LEU A 230 -20.66 -13.59 4.10
N VAL A 231 -21.18 -13.54 2.88
CA VAL A 231 -21.78 -14.70 2.20
C VAL A 231 -20.73 -15.54 1.45
N LEU A 232 -19.81 -14.92 0.71
CA LEU A 232 -18.98 -15.62 -0.28
C LEU A 232 -17.52 -15.83 0.16
N PHE A 233 -16.98 -14.97 1.03
CA PHE A 233 -15.58 -15.09 1.46
C PHE A 233 -15.40 -16.30 2.37
N LYS A 234 -14.40 -17.14 2.07
CA LYS A 234 -14.07 -18.32 2.87
C LYS A 234 -12.85 -18.00 3.72
N GLU A 235 -12.83 -18.52 4.94
CA GLU A 235 -11.68 -18.34 5.82
C GLU A 235 -10.43 -19.00 5.21
N THR A 236 -9.32 -18.25 5.17
CA THR A 236 -8.04 -18.72 4.59
C THR A 236 -7.12 -19.32 5.64
N VAL A 237 -7.24 -18.89 6.89
CA VAL A 237 -6.46 -19.47 8.00
C VAL A 237 -7.03 -20.84 8.37
N PRO A 238 -6.23 -21.92 8.32
CA PRO A 238 -6.70 -23.26 8.68
C PRO A 238 -7.14 -23.30 10.15
N LYS A 239 -8.44 -23.50 10.41
CA LYS A 239 -8.89 -23.83 11.77
C LYS A 239 -8.35 -25.20 12.12
N HIS A 240 -7.54 -25.28 13.19
CA HIS A 240 -7.00 -26.53 13.70
C HIS A 240 -8.14 -27.54 13.89
N ARG A 241 -8.29 -28.46 12.92
CA ARG A 241 -9.32 -29.48 12.96
C ARG A 241 -8.92 -30.37 14.13
N ARG A 242 -9.73 -30.38 15.20
CA ARG A 242 -9.58 -31.26 16.37
C ARG A 242 -9.55 -32.71 15.85
N ARG A 243 -8.36 -33.20 15.50
CA ARG A 243 -8.18 -34.54 14.95
C ARG A 243 -8.41 -35.49 16.11
N SER A 244 -9.41 -36.35 15.94
CA SER A 244 -9.74 -37.43 16.87
C SER A 244 -8.45 -38.10 17.36
N ARG A 245 -8.36 -38.30 18.67
CA ARG A 245 -7.29 -39.05 19.36
C ARG A 245 -6.97 -40.33 18.57
N SER A 246 -5.82 -40.36 17.91
CA SER A 246 -5.12 -41.61 17.60
C SER A 246 -3.79 -41.54 18.32
N TYR A 247 -3.57 -42.52 19.20
CA TYR A 247 -2.65 -42.48 20.33
C TYR A 247 -1.19 -42.79 20.00
N ASP A 248 -0.73 -42.57 18.76
CA ASP A 248 0.65 -42.85 18.36
C ASP A 248 1.33 -41.59 17.81
N SER A 249 2.55 -41.32 18.30
CA SER A 249 3.47 -40.20 18.02
C SER A 249 3.45 -38.95 18.94
N ILE A 250 3.71 -39.15 20.23
CA ILE A 250 3.95 -38.04 21.20
C ILE A 250 5.27 -37.29 20.90
N GLU A 251 6.27 -37.93 20.25
CA GLU A 251 7.54 -37.28 19.91
C GLU A 251 7.51 -36.46 18.60
N THR A 252 6.79 -36.92 17.57
CA THR A 252 6.68 -36.18 16.30
C THR A 252 5.72 -34.98 16.40
N GLN A 253 4.78 -35.00 17.34
CA GLN A 253 3.84 -33.90 17.54
C GLN A 253 4.45 -32.68 18.23
N ASN A 254 5.49 -32.82 19.05
CA ASN A 254 6.11 -31.70 19.76
C ASN A 254 7.06 -30.88 18.86
N SER A 255 7.68 -31.49 17.84
CA SER A 255 8.51 -30.79 16.85
C SER A 255 7.67 -30.05 15.80
N LEU A 256 6.52 -30.60 15.41
CA LEU A 256 5.56 -29.95 14.50
C LEU A 256 4.72 -28.86 15.20
N LYS A 257 4.29 -29.07 16.45
CA LYS A 257 3.52 -28.06 17.22
C LYS A 257 4.22 -26.71 17.39
N LYS A 258 5.56 -26.71 17.46
CA LYS A 258 6.34 -25.50 17.75
C LYS A 258 6.54 -24.60 16.52
N ARG A 259 6.26 -25.09 15.31
CA ARG A 259 6.51 -24.38 14.02
C ARG A 259 5.29 -23.59 13.50
N ASP A 260 4.07 -23.97 13.87
CA ASP A 260 2.82 -23.35 13.37
C ASP A 260 2.26 -22.20 14.23
N GLU A 261 2.91 -21.87 15.35
CA GLU A 261 2.46 -20.76 16.20
C GLU A 261 2.97 -19.40 15.68
N PRO A 262 2.17 -18.32 15.78
CA PRO A 262 2.61 -16.99 15.38
C PRO A 262 3.86 -16.60 16.18
N VAL A 263 4.94 -16.25 15.48
CA VAL A 263 6.18 -15.88 16.14
C VAL A 263 6.01 -14.60 16.98
N PRO A 264 6.73 -14.47 18.11
CA PRO A 264 6.73 -13.22 18.87
C PRO A 264 7.29 -12.08 18.01
N LEU A 265 6.88 -10.83 18.29
CA LEU A 265 7.30 -9.65 17.51
C LEU A 265 8.82 -9.51 17.35
N ARG A 266 9.58 -9.87 18.40
CA ARG A 266 11.05 -9.85 18.34
C ARG A 266 11.60 -10.86 17.32
N GLY A 267 10.90 -11.98 17.13
CA GLY A 267 11.23 -12.97 16.11
C GLY A 267 10.92 -12.53 14.68
N LEU A 268 10.18 -11.43 14.49
CA LEU A 268 9.98 -10.82 13.16
C LEU A 268 11.12 -9.88 12.77
N LEU A 269 11.99 -9.48 13.70
CA LEU A 269 13.10 -8.57 13.44
C LEU A 269 14.30 -9.31 12.82
N ILE A 270 14.00 -10.17 11.85
CA ILE A 270 15.00 -10.88 11.04
C ILE A 270 15.39 -10.03 9.84
N PHE A 271 16.59 -10.25 9.33
CA PHE A 271 17.13 -9.49 8.20
C PHE A 271 16.18 -9.42 6.99
N PRO A 272 15.55 -10.53 6.52
CA PRO A 272 14.61 -10.51 5.40
C PRO A 272 13.42 -9.56 5.58
N VAL A 273 12.82 -9.56 6.77
CA VAL A 273 11.69 -8.69 7.10
C VAL A 273 12.16 -7.25 7.21
N LEU A 274 13.25 -7.00 7.94
CA LEU A 274 13.78 -5.65 8.16
C LEU A 274 14.16 -4.96 6.85
N ILE A 275 14.84 -5.64 5.93
CA ILE A 275 15.22 -5.03 4.65
C ILE A 275 14.01 -4.78 3.74
N SER A 276 13.01 -5.68 3.76
CA SER A 276 11.77 -5.53 2.98
C SER A 276 10.91 -4.38 3.52
N VAL A 277 10.76 -4.31 4.85
CA VAL A 277 10.06 -3.21 5.55
C VAL A 277 10.74 -1.87 5.30
N ALA A 278 12.07 -1.80 5.46
CA ALA A 278 12.82 -0.56 5.26
C ALA A 278 12.63 -0.02 3.83
N ASN A 279 12.71 -0.91 2.82
CA ASN A 279 12.45 -0.54 1.44
C ASN A 279 11.01 -0.06 1.20
N TYR A 280 10.02 -0.73 1.81
CA TYR A 280 8.63 -0.31 1.72
C TYR A 280 8.37 1.06 2.35
N VAL A 281 8.98 1.35 3.50
CA VAL A 281 8.92 2.66 4.16
C VAL A 281 9.53 3.74 3.26
N THR A 282 10.69 3.49 2.65
CA THR A 282 11.31 4.47 1.75
C THR A 282 10.47 4.73 0.50
N LEU A 283 9.91 3.68 -0.13
CA LEU A 283 8.99 3.81 -1.26
C LEU A 283 7.76 4.65 -0.86
N ALA A 284 7.13 4.33 0.27
CA ALA A 284 5.94 5.01 0.72
C ALA A 284 6.20 6.48 1.08
N PHE A 285 7.34 6.78 1.71
CA PHE A 285 7.73 8.14 2.06
C PHE A 285 7.99 9.01 0.82
N LEU A 286 8.74 8.51 -0.16
CA LEU A 286 9.00 9.25 -1.41
C LEU A 286 7.71 9.43 -2.22
N ASN A 287 6.88 8.39 -2.29
CA ASN A 287 5.59 8.44 -2.98
C ASN A 287 4.63 9.45 -2.35
N ILE A 288 4.50 9.47 -1.02
CA ILE A 288 3.60 10.42 -0.36
C ILE A 288 4.12 11.86 -0.46
N ALA A 289 5.44 12.07 -0.40
CA ALA A 289 6.05 13.37 -0.63
C ALA A 289 5.79 13.85 -2.07
N PHE A 290 5.94 12.97 -3.07
CA PHE A 290 5.61 13.29 -4.46
C PHE A 290 4.12 13.64 -4.62
N ASN A 291 3.21 12.84 -4.05
CA ASN A 291 1.77 13.09 -4.11
C ASN A 291 1.35 14.43 -3.47
N ALA A 292 2.09 14.90 -2.46
CA ALA A 292 1.86 16.23 -1.88
C ALA A 292 2.45 17.35 -2.75
N LEU A 293 3.64 17.15 -3.31
CA LEU A 293 4.37 18.19 -4.05
C LEU A 293 3.88 18.37 -5.49
N PHE A 294 3.41 17.32 -6.16
CA PHE A 294 3.05 17.40 -7.57
C PHE A 294 1.83 18.29 -7.84
N PRO A 295 0.67 18.12 -7.16
CA PRO A 295 -0.46 19.04 -7.34
C PRO A 295 -0.14 20.46 -6.89
N LEU A 296 0.65 20.61 -5.82
CA LEU A 296 1.13 21.90 -5.35
C LEU A 296 1.96 22.61 -6.43
N PHE A 297 2.92 21.92 -7.04
CA PHE A 297 3.73 22.43 -8.15
C PHE A 297 2.88 22.90 -9.34
N LEU A 298 1.86 22.13 -9.73
CA LEU A 298 0.97 22.51 -10.82
C LEU A 298 0.14 23.76 -10.47
N ALA A 299 -0.31 23.90 -9.22
CA ALA A 299 -1.18 25.00 -8.78
C ALA A 299 -0.45 26.32 -8.50
N MET A 300 0.80 26.26 -8.02
CA MET A 300 1.53 27.45 -7.58
C MET A 300 1.80 28.45 -8.71
N PRO A 301 1.83 29.77 -8.43
CA PRO A 301 2.15 30.77 -9.44
C PRO A 301 3.54 30.57 -10.09
N PRO A 302 3.71 30.94 -11.37
CA PRO A 302 5.01 30.90 -12.04
C PRO A 302 6.11 31.73 -11.36
N SER A 303 5.75 32.76 -10.59
CA SER A 303 6.72 33.63 -9.88
C SER A 303 7.53 32.91 -8.80
N ILE A 304 6.99 31.81 -8.24
CA ILE A 304 7.67 30.98 -7.22
C ILE A 304 8.04 29.60 -7.78
N GLY A 305 8.05 29.45 -9.11
CA GLY A 305 8.47 28.24 -9.79
C GLY A 305 7.37 27.20 -10.05
N GLY A 306 6.09 27.53 -9.86
CA GLY A 306 4.97 26.65 -10.24
C GLY A 306 4.44 26.89 -11.66
N LEU A 307 3.30 26.30 -12.01
CA LEU A 307 2.67 26.45 -13.34
C LEU A 307 1.38 27.27 -13.37
N GLY A 308 0.81 27.63 -12.22
CA GLY A 308 -0.40 28.44 -12.11
C GLY A 308 -1.63 27.81 -12.76
N MET A 309 -1.67 26.47 -12.83
CA MET A 309 -2.74 25.76 -13.54
C MET A 309 -4.06 25.84 -12.77
N PRO A 310 -5.20 25.98 -13.48
CA PRO A 310 -6.49 25.94 -12.84
C PRO A 310 -6.76 24.55 -12.25
N PRO A 311 -7.52 24.44 -11.14
CA PRO A 311 -7.80 23.17 -10.47
C PRO A 311 -8.40 22.08 -11.38
N SER A 312 -9.19 22.45 -12.38
CA SER A 312 -9.76 21.52 -13.37
C SER A 312 -8.69 20.81 -14.19
N THR A 313 -7.68 21.55 -14.66
CA THR A 313 -6.56 20.99 -15.42
C THR A 313 -5.72 20.05 -14.56
N ILE A 314 -5.47 20.41 -13.31
CA ILE A 314 -4.78 19.54 -12.34
C ILE A 314 -5.57 18.24 -12.16
N GLY A 315 -6.89 18.35 -12.00
CA GLY A 315 -7.80 17.21 -11.93
C GLY A 315 -7.71 16.29 -13.15
N TYR A 316 -7.67 16.84 -14.37
CA TYR A 316 -7.50 16.04 -15.59
C TYR A 316 -6.15 15.32 -15.64
N ILE A 317 -5.05 15.98 -15.27
CA ILE A 317 -3.71 15.37 -15.25
C ILE A 317 -3.69 14.20 -14.25
N MET A 318 -4.20 14.41 -13.03
CA MET A 318 -4.27 13.36 -12.01
C MET A 318 -5.21 12.22 -12.42
N GLY A 319 -6.33 12.53 -13.09
CA GLY A 319 -7.25 11.52 -13.61
C GLY A 319 -6.64 10.66 -14.71
N VAL A 320 -5.92 11.27 -15.66
CA VAL A 320 -5.16 10.54 -16.70
C VAL A 320 -4.10 9.65 -16.07
N TYR A 321 -3.38 10.14 -15.06
CA TYR A 321 -2.43 9.33 -14.29
C TYR A 321 -3.12 8.11 -13.65
N GLY A 322 -4.19 8.30 -12.88
CA GLY A 322 -4.88 7.18 -12.23
C GLY A 322 -5.40 6.13 -13.21
N ALA A 323 -6.01 6.56 -14.31
CA ALA A 323 -6.52 5.67 -15.35
C ALA A 323 -5.40 4.91 -16.09
N SER A 324 -4.33 5.63 -16.49
CA SER A 324 -3.20 5.03 -17.21
C SER A 324 -2.43 4.05 -16.33
N THR A 325 -2.21 4.35 -15.04
CA THR A 325 -1.60 3.42 -14.09
C THR A 325 -2.41 2.14 -13.96
N GLY A 326 -3.73 2.24 -13.74
CA GLY A 326 -4.60 1.07 -13.58
C GLY A 326 -4.60 0.17 -14.83
N ILE A 327 -4.75 0.76 -16.02
CA ILE A 327 -4.72 0.03 -17.30
C ILE A 327 -3.36 -0.63 -17.51
N PHE A 328 -2.27 0.11 -17.30
CA PHE A 328 -0.93 -0.42 -17.54
C PHE A 328 -0.61 -1.58 -16.59
N GLN A 329 -0.89 -1.43 -15.31
CA GLN A 329 -0.62 -2.47 -14.33
C GLN A 329 -1.43 -3.74 -14.61
N PHE A 330 -2.70 -3.60 -14.99
CA PHE A 330 -3.56 -4.74 -15.32
C PHE A 330 -2.99 -5.60 -16.45
N PHE A 331 -2.50 -4.97 -17.54
CA PHE A 331 -2.02 -5.71 -18.72
C PHE A 331 -0.54 -6.13 -18.65
N PHE A 332 0.30 -5.35 -17.97
CA PHE A 332 1.75 -5.47 -18.10
C PHE A 332 2.47 -5.89 -16.82
N PHE A 333 1.91 -5.67 -15.62
CA PHE A 333 2.64 -5.91 -14.37
C PHE A 333 3.17 -7.36 -14.27
N ALA A 334 2.29 -8.36 -14.36
CA ALA A 334 2.70 -9.77 -14.21
C ALA A 334 3.66 -10.23 -15.34
N LYS A 335 3.53 -9.66 -16.54
CA LYS A 335 4.44 -9.96 -17.66
C LYS A 335 5.84 -9.38 -17.40
N ILE A 336 5.90 -8.14 -16.92
CA ILE A 336 7.15 -7.46 -16.62
C ILE A 336 7.84 -8.10 -15.42
N VAL A 337 7.11 -8.45 -14.35
CA VAL A 337 7.67 -9.15 -13.19
C VAL A 337 8.27 -10.50 -13.60
N ARG A 338 7.55 -11.31 -14.38
CA ARG A 338 8.09 -12.60 -14.85
C ARG A 338 9.32 -12.46 -15.76
N GLY A 339 9.39 -11.38 -16.54
CA GLY A 339 10.52 -11.15 -17.46
C GLY A 339 11.75 -10.52 -16.81
N LEU A 340 11.56 -9.54 -15.92
CA LEU A 340 12.64 -8.78 -15.29
C LEU A 340 13.02 -9.28 -13.89
N GLY A 341 12.12 -9.97 -13.21
CA GLY A 341 12.22 -10.32 -11.79
C GLY A 341 11.77 -9.18 -10.87
N GLU A 342 11.34 -9.52 -9.66
CA GLU A 342 10.76 -8.62 -8.67
C GLU A 342 11.75 -7.54 -8.24
N ARG A 343 13.01 -7.91 -7.99
CA ARG A 343 14.05 -6.96 -7.59
C ARG A 343 14.27 -5.89 -8.65
N ARG A 344 14.35 -6.26 -9.93
CA ARG A 344 14.60 -5.28 -11.01
C ARG A 344 13.40 -4.37 -11.21
N VAL A 345 12.18 -4.90 -11.10
CA VAL A 345 10.96 -4.07 -11.12
C VAL A 345 10.96 -3.06 -9.98
N PHE A 346 11.30 -3.50 -8.76
CA PHE A 346 11.40 -2.61 -7.60
C PHE A 346 12.48 -1.53 -7.80
N ILE A 347 13.68 -1.91 -8.23
CA ILE A 347 14.79 -0.98 -8.50
C ILE A 347 14.41 0.04 -9.59
N ASN A 348 13.77 -0.40 -10.68
CA ASN A 348 13.32 0.49 -11.75
C ASN A 348 12.26 1.49 -11.25
N GLY A 349 11.33 1.05 -10.39
CA GLY A 349 10.38 1.96 -9.77
C GLY A 349 11.03 2.96 -8.81
N MET A 350 12.02 2.54 -8.02
CA MET A 350 12.81 3.45 -7.18
C MET A 350 13.67 4.42 -7.99
N LEU A 351 14.21 3.98 -9.13
CA LEU A 351 14.95 4.81 -10.07
C LEU A 351 14.11 5.92 -10.70
N ALA A 352 12.78 5.80 -10.72
CA ALA A 352 11.91 6.83 -11.27
C ALA A 352 11.91 8.11 -10.41
N PHE A 353 12.03 8.01 -9.08
CA PHE A 353 11.92 9.17 -8.18
C PHE A 353 12.95 10.27 -8.43
N PRO A 354 14.27 10.00 -8.56
CA PRO A 354 15.24 11.03 -8.89
C PRO A 354 14.86 11.82 -10.15
N PHE A 355 14.38 11.14 -11.21
CA PHE A 355 13.95 11.80 -12.45
C PHE A 355 12.68 12.62 -12.23
N MET A 356 11.70 12.09 -11.49
CA MET A 356 10.45 12.79 -11.19
C MET A 356 10.71 14.10 -10.44
N PHE A 357 11.53 14.08 -9.38
CA PHE A 357 11.84 15.30 -8.62
C PHE A 357 12.74 16.28 -9.39
N THR A 358 13.63 15.78 -10.26
CA THR A 358 14.47 16.63 -11.13
C THR A 358 13.66 17.31 -12.24
N LEU A 359 12.57 16.68 -12.70
CA LEU A 359 11.73 17.26 -13.74
C LEU A 359 10.96 18.50 -13.27
N PHE A 360 10.67 18.66 -11.97
CA PHE A 360 9.99 19.86 -11.47
C PHE A 360 10.71 21.18 -11.82
N PRO A 361 11.99 21.39 -11.45
CA PRO A 361 12.70 22.61 -11.85
C PRO A 361 12.83 22.74 -13.37
N ILE A 362 13.07 21.64 -14.10
CA ILE A 362 13.20 21.66 -15.58
C ILE A 362 11.89 22.17 -16.22
N ILE A 363 10.74 21.65 -15.79
CA ILE A 363 9.43 22.07 -16.28
C ILE A 363 9.17 23.54 -15.93
N SER A 364 9.58 23.97 -14.74
CA SER A 364 9.47 25.36 -14.30
C SER A 364 10.26 26.32 -15.22
N PHE A 365 11.49 25.96 -15.59
CA PHE A 365 12.30 26.73 -16.54
C PHE A 365 11.70 26.78 -17.95
N CYS A 366 10.95 25.75 -18.34
CA CYS A 366 10.19 25.72 -19.59
C CYS A 366 8.82 26.41 -19.49
N GLY A 367 8.52 27.11 -18.38
CA GLY A 367 7.25 27.78 -18.13
C GLY A 367 6.81 28.70 -19.29
N GLY A 368 5.53 28.65 -19.64
CA GLY A 368 4.96 29.43 -20.74
C GLY A 368 5.18 28.84 -22.14
N THR A 369 5.90 27.71 -22.27
CA THR A 369 6.08 26.99 -23.54
C THR A 369 5.22 25.71 -23.59
N PRO A 370 4.89 25.17 -24.78
CA PRO A 370 4.17 23.89 -24.88
C PRO A 370 4.96 22.69 -24.34
N TRP A 371 6.28 22.83 -24.12
CA TRP A 371 7.14 21.77 -23.59
C TRP A 371 6.79 21.35 -22.16
N ILE A 372 6.05 22.18 -21.40
CA ILE A 372 5.55 21.80 -20.08
C ILE A 372 4.71 20.52 -20.13
N TRP A 373 3.94 20.31 -21.21
CA TRP A 373 3.09 19.13 -21.37
C TRP A 373 3.90 17.87 -21.63
N VAL A 374 5.03 17.99 -22.33
CA VAL A 374 5.97 16.87 -22.52
C VAL A 374 6.57 16.48 -21.17
N GLY A 375 7.01 17.45 -20.37
CA GLY A 375 7.54 17.19 -19.02
C GLY A 375 6.50 16.57 -18.07
N ILE A 376 5.26 17.07 -18.07
CA ILE A 376 4.15 16.48 -17.30
C ILE A 376 3.88 15.05 -17.79
N GLY A 377 3.86 14.81 -19.10
CA GLY A 377 3.72 13.47 -19.67
C GLY A 377 4.83 12.51 -19.22
N CYS A 378 6.09 12.98 -19.21
CA CYS A 378 7.21 12.21 -18.67
C CYS A 378 7.03 11.88 -17.18
N ILE A 379 6.58 12.83 -16.36
CA ILE A 379 6.28 12.59 -14.94
C ILE A 379 5.20 11.51 -14.80
N VAL A 380 4.10 11.59 -15.57
CA VAL A 380 3.03 10.59 -15.52
C VAL A 380 3.55 9.20 -15.89
N VAL A 381 4.35 9.07 -16.95
CA VAL A 381 4.95 7.79 -17.35
C VAL A 381 5.88 7.25 -16.25
N LEU A 382 6.71 8.10 -15.66
CA LEU A 382 7.59 7.72 -14.54
C LEU A 382 6.78 7.28 -13.31
N SER A 383 5.65 7.93 -13.01
CA SER A 383 4.75 7.52 -11.93
C SER A 383 4.17 6.12 -12.16
N ILE A 384 3.81 5.76 -13.40
CA ILE A 384 3.33 4.40 -13.73
C ILE A 384 4.41 3.35 -13.43
N ILE A 385 5.67 3.63 -13.79
CA ILE A 385 6.81 2.74 -13.50
C ILE A 385 7.05 2.64 -11.99
N MET A 386 6.99 3.77 -11.29
CA MET A 386 7.13 3.85 -9.83
C MET A 386 6.06 3.03 -9.10
N ASP A 387 4.79 3.09 -9.52
CA ASP A 387 3.71 2.37 -8.85
C ASP A 387 3.87 0.84 -8.94
N MET A 388 4.61 0.32 -9.93
CA MET A 388 4.96 -1.11 -9.99
C MET A 388 5.85 -1.54 -8.81
N ALA A 389 6.60 -0.63 -8.18
CA ALA A 389 7.40 -0.95 -7.01
C ALA A 389 6.54 -1.43 -5.83
N TYR A 390 5.29 -0.98 -5.71
CA TYR A 390 4.38 -1.44 -4.65
C TYR A 390 4.04 -2.92 -4.79
N GLY A 391 3.72 -3.38 -6.00
CA GLY A 391 3.45 -4.79 -6.24
C GLY A 391 4.69 -5.65 -5.96
N ALA A 392 5.87 -5.20 -6.40
CA ALA A 392 7.13 -5.89 -6.16
C ALA A 392 7.48 -6.01 -4.66
N ILE A 393 7.39 -4.91 -3.91
CA ILE A 393 7.73 -4.93 -2.49
C ILE A 393 6.75 -5.73 -1.63
N PHE A 394 5.47 -5.78 -2.01
CA PHE A 394 4.49 -6.63 -1.32
C PHE A 394 4.85 -8.12 -1.40
N MET A 395 5.35 -8.56 -2.57
CA MET A 395 5.85 -9.93 -2.73
C MET A 395 7.06 -10.21 -1.83
N PHE A 396 8.02 -9.28 -1.73
CA PHE A 396 9.16 -9.41 -0.80
C PHE A 396 8.71 -9.47 0.66
N ILE A 397 7.79 -8.61 1.09
CA ILE A 397 7.26 -8.61 2.46
C ILE A 397 6.59 -9.94 2.77
N THR A 398 5.71 -10.40 1.89
CA THR A 398 4.97 -11.65 2.08
C THR A 398 5.91 -12.84 2.13
N ALA A 399 6.90 -12.89 1.25
CA ALA A 399 7.91 -13.97 1.25
C ALA A 399 8.87 -13.91 2.43
N SER A 400 9.12 -12.72 3.00
CA SER A 400 10.03 -12.55 4.13
C SER A 400 9.46 -13.07 5.46
N ALA A 401 8.15 -13.37 5.50
CA ALA A 401 7.50 -13.84 6.70
C ALA A 401 8.10 -15.20 7.13
N PRO A 402 8.52 -15.36 8.40
CA PRO A 402 9.16 -16.60 8.87
C PRO A 402 8.27 -17.85 8.77
N SER A 403 6.95 -17.66 8.77
CA SER A 403 5.96 -18.73 8.64
C SER A 403 4.66 -18.15 8.11
N LYS A 404 3.83 -19.01 7.47
CA LYS A 404 2.48 -18.62 7.02
C LYS A 404 1.60 -18.13 8.17
N ALA A 405 1.78 -18.70 9.37
CA ALA A 405 1.11 -18.27 10.60
C ALA A 405 1.49 -16.85 11.07
N SER A 406 2.58 -16.28 10.54
CA SER A 406 3.10 -14.96 10.91
C SER A 406 2.94 -13.92 9.80
N LEU A 407 2.21 -14.24 8.72
CA LEU A 407 1.97 -13.35 7.58
C LEU A 407 1.25 -12.07 8.00
N GLY A 408 0.22 -12.17 8.85
CA GLY A 408 -0.49 -11.02 9.40
C GLY A 408 0.42 -10.14 10.21
N ALA A 409 1.20 -10.71 11.14
CA ALA A 409 2.14 -9.97 11.95
C ALA A 409 3.20 -9.22 11.11
N THR A 410 3.73 -9.87 10.06
CA THR A 410 4.74 -9.30 9.16
C THR A 410 4.16 -8.16 8.33
N ASN A 411 2.98 -8.35 7.72
CA ASN A 411 2.29 -7.31 6.98
C ASN A 411 1.82 -6.16 7.88
N GLY A 412 1.39 -6.47 9.11
CA GLY A 412 1.00 -5.48 10.12
C GLY A 412 2.17 -4.59 10.54
N LEU A 413 3.35 -5.18 10.78
CA LEU A 413 4.57 -4.44 11.12
C LEU A 413 4.99 -3.52 9.95
N SER A 414 4.94 -4.06 8.74
CA SER A 414 5.22 -3.32 7.51
C SER A 414 4.25 -2.17 7.30
N GLN A 415 2.96 -2.39 7.55
CA GLN A 415 1.93 -1.38 7.36
C GLN A 415 1.99 -0.31 8.46
N THR A 416 2.21 -0.66 9.73
CA THR A 416 2.39 0.31 10.82
C THR A 416 3.51 1.30 10.50
N THR A 417 4.69 0.80 10.10
CA THR A 417 5.84 1.65 9.78
C THR A 417 5.57 2.56 8.57
N VAL A 418 4.84 2.06 7.57
CA VAL A 418 4.41 2.88 6.42
C VAL A 418 3.35 3.91 6.79
N SER A 419 2.38 3.59 7.64
CA SER A 419 1.37 4.55 8.10
C SER A 419 2.00 5.69 8.88
N ILE A 420 3.05 5.44 9.69
CA ILE A 420 3.85 6.50 10.33
C ILE A 420 4.48 7.41 9.27
N ALA A 421 5.11 6.83 8.25
CA ALA A 421 5.71 7.61 7.16
C ALA A 421 4.66 8.43 6.39
N ARG A 422 3.46 7.89 6.16
CA ARG A 422 2.35 8.58 5.48
C ARG A 422 1.72 9.68 6.33
N ALA A 423 1.67 9.51 7.65
CA ALA A 423 1.14 10.54 8.56
C ALA A 423 2.02 11.80 8.58
N ILE A 424 3.34 11.64 8.48
CA ILE A 424 4.30 12.76 8.63
C ILE A 424 4.80 13.27 7.26
N GLY A 425 4.82 12.41 6.24
CA GLY A 425 5.42 12.68 4.92
C GLY A 425 4.90 13.93 4.21
N PRO A 426 3.57 14.12 4.03
CA PRO A 426 3.03 15.31 3.38
C PRO A 426 3.46 16.61 4.06
N ALA A 427 3.31 16.68 5.39
CA ALA A 427 3.65 17.86 6.17
C ALA A 427 5.15 18.20 6.09
N LEU A 428 6.03 17.18 6.17
CA LEU A 428 7.46 17.37 5.97
C LEU A 428 7.76 17.87 4.55
N ALA A 429 7.18 17.25 3.53
CA ALA A 429 7.47 17.60 2.14
C ALA A 429 7.04 19.03 1.79
N THR A 430 5.82 19.43 2.16
CA THR A 430 5.31 20.78 1.91
C THR A 430 6.03 21.83 2.75
N SER A 431 6.39 21.53 4.00
CA SER A 431 7.15 22.45 4.86
C SER A 431 8.57 22.66 4.36
N LEU A 432 9.25 21.59 3.94
CA LEU A 432 10.59 21.68 3.34
C LEU A 432 10.56 22.50 2.05
N PHE A 433 9.53 22.31 1.23
CA PHE A 433 9.30 23.13 0.05
C PHE A 433 9.07 24.60 0.41
N SER A 434 8.17 24.91 1.34
CA SER A 434 7.90 26.28 1.77
C SER A 434 9.16 26.97 2.30
N LEU A 435 9.94 26.28 3.13
CA LEU A 435 11.20 26.79 3.66
C LEU A 435 12.22 27.05 2.55
N SER A 436 12.28 26.17 1.56
CA SER A 436 13.15 26.29 0.39
C SER A 436 12.85 27.57 -0.41
N VAL A 437 11.55 27.87 -0.63
CA VAL A 437 11.11 29.09 -1.32
C VAL A 437 11.35 30.33 -0.46
N GLU A 438 10.97 30.32 0.81
CA GLU A 438 11.12 31.47 1.73
C GLU A 438 12.57 31.90 1.92
N ARG A 439 13.46 30.91 2.12
CA ARG A 439 14.91 31.14 2.31
C ARG A 439 15.66 31.25 0.98
N ASN A 440 14.97 31.11 -0.15
CA ASN A 440 15.54 31.07 -1.50
C ASN A 440 16.71 30.08 -1.64
N VAL A 441 16.57 28.90 -1.02
CA VAL A 441 17.60 27.84 -1.06
C VAL A 441 17.64 27.27 -2.47
N LEU A 442 18.81 27.37 -3.13
CA LEU A 442 19.00 26.94 -4.52
C LEU A 442 17.95 27.53 -5.49
N GLY A 443 17.64 28.82 -5.35
CA GLY A 443 16.65 29.48 -6.22
C GLY A 443 15.20 29.09 -5.93
N GLY A 444 14.93 28.57 -4.72
CA GLY A 444 13.62 28.03 -4.34
C GLY A 444 13.46 26.53 -4.57
N TYR A 445 14.38 25.88 -5.30
CA TYR A 445 14.30 24.46 -5.69
C TYR A 445 15.02 23.50 -4.72
N GLY A 446 15.57 23.99 -3.62
CA GLY A 446 16.32 23.20 -2.64
C GLY A 446 15.58 21.96 -2.10
N ALA A 447 14.27 22.05 -1.89
CA ALA A 447 13.47 20.91 -1.47
C ALA A 447 13.47 19.77 -2.50
N TYR A 448 13.40 20.08 -3.79
CA TYR A 448 13.45 19.05 -4.84
C TYR A 448 14.81 18.36 -4.89
N VAL A 449 15.90 19.12 -4.76
CA VAL A 449 17.27 18.56 -4.68
C VAL A 449 17.41 17.64 -3.47
N LEU A 450 16.85 18.01 -2.31
CA LEU A 450 16.83 17.15 -1.13
C LEU A 450 16.10 15.83 -1.41
N PHE A 451 14.92 15.87 -2.05
CA PHE A 451 14.19 14.66 -2.42
C PHE A 451 14.89 13.82 -3.47
N VAL A 452 15.65 14.42 -4.40
CA VAL A 452 16.54 13.69 -5.32
C VAL A 452 17.62 12.94 -4.53
N VAL A 453 18.29 13.61 -3.58
CA VAL A 453 19.32 12.97 -2.74
C VAL A 453 18.73 11.83 -1.91
N LEU A 454 17.58 12.04 -1.26
CA LEU A 454 16.88 11.00 -0.51
C LEU A 454 16.50 9.81 -1.40
N SER A 455 16.11 10.07 -2.65
CA SER A 455 15.78 9.02 -3.61
C SER A 455 17.01 8.19 -4.02
N VAL A 456 18.17 8.82 -4.21
CA VAL A 456 19.43 8.13 -4.50
C VAL A 456 19.88 7.29 -3.29
N VAL A 457 19.73 7.80 -2.07
CA VAL A 457 20.02 7.03 -0.85
C VAL A 457 19.07 5.82 -0.74
N ALA A 458 17.78 6.02 -1.00
CA ALA A 458 16.80 4.94 -1.00
C ALA A 458 17.09 3.87 -2.06
N LEU A 459 17.63 4.27 -3.22
CA LEU A 459 18.10 3.32 -4.23
C LEU A 459 19.26 2.46 -3.73
N GLY A 460 20.19 3.04 -2.97
CA GLY A 460 21.27 2.28 -2.31
C GLY A 460 20.73 1.20 -1.36
N LEU A 461 19.58 1.45 -0.72
CA LEU A 461 18.86 0.45 0.09
C LEU A 461 18.14 -0.59 -0.78
N ALA A 462 17.54 -0.18 -1.89
CA ALA A 462 16.83 -1.06 -2.83
C ALA A 462 17.75 -2.12 -3.45
N VAL A 463 19.00 -1.75 -3.74
CA VAL A 463 20.01 -2.68 -4.28
C VAL A 463 20.36 -3.79 -3.28
N LYS A 464 20.14 -3.59 -1.98
CA LYS A 464 20.39 -4.63 -0.96
C LYS A 464 19.32 -5.72 -0.90
N LEU A 465 18.20 -5.57 -1.62
CA LEU A 465 17.23 -6.66 -1.76
C LEU A 465 17.85 -7.84 -2.53
N PRO A 466 17.52 -9.10 -2.18
CA PRO A 466 18.03 -10.27 -2.87
C PRO A 466 17.51 -10.34 -4.31
N MET A 467 18.27 -10.98 -5.20
CA MET A 467 17.96 -11.07 -6.64
C MET A 467 16.65 -11.78 -6.91
N GLU A 468 16.39 -12.83 -6.16
CA GLU A 468 15.15 -13.58 -6.14
C GLU A 468 14.42 -13.28 -4.84
N VAL A 469 13.10 -13.35 -4.88
CA VAL A 469 12.26 -13.25 -3.68
C VAL A 469 12.66 -14.39 -2.74
N TRP A 470 12.63 -14.13 -1.43
CA TRP A 470 12.94 -15.12 -0.39
C TRP A 470 12.25 -16.45 -0.71
N GLU A 471 13.05 -17.52 -0.90
CA GLU A 471 12.49 -18.84 -1.11
C GLU A 471 11.69 -19.22 0.15
N GLU A 472 10.44 -19.64 -0.03
CA GLU A 472 9.81 -20.47 1.00
C GLU A 472 10.65 -21.74 1.02
N ASP A 473 11.28 -22.07 2.15
CA ASP A 473 11.91 -23.37 2.31
C ASP A 473 10.84 -24.42 1.95
N ASP A 474 10.97 -25.01 0.76
CA ASP A 474 10.10 -26.08 0.25
C ASP A 474 10.32 -27.30 1.17
N GLU A 475 9.54 -27.41 2.25
CA GLU A 475 9.39 -28.65 3.03
C GLU A 475 8.17 -29.46 2.56
#